data_AF-A0A672K6I8-F1
#
_entry.id   AF-A0A672K6I8-F1
#
_cell.length_a   1.000
_cell.length_b   1.000
_cell.length_c   1.000
_cell.angle_alpha   90.00
_cell.angle_beta   90.00
_cell.angle_gamma   90.00
#
_symmetry.space_group_name_H-M   'P 1'
#
loop_
_entity.id
_entity.type
_entity.pdbx_description
1 polymer ?
#
loop_
_entity_poly.entity_id
_entity_poly.type
_entity_poly.pdbx_seq_one_letter_code
_entity_poly.pdbx_strand_id
1 'polypeptide(L)'
;MSTFGYRRELSKYEDLDEDELLASLTAEELQELEKELTDIDPDDNLPIGLRQRDQTAKTPTGTFSREALMKYWENETRKLLEEERIESTSPRQKDEDSREEEECMTESDNEESGDEKDEAEEREKDTQIYCEVEEDQEEESEAEEPVTE
;
A
#
# COMPACT_ATOMS: atom_id res chain seq x y z
N MET A 1 -27.13 31.97 2.66
CA MET A 1 -26.07 31.82 3.68
C MET A 1 -26.72 31.23 4.93
N SER A 2 -26.43 29.97 5.23
CA SER A 2 -27.02 29.26 6.36
C SER A 2 -26.58 29.92 7.67
N THR A 3 -27.48 30.61 8.36
CA THR A 3 -27.27 31.12 9.72
C THR A 3 -27.42 29.95 10.69
N PHE A 4 -26.53 28.98 10.59
CA PHE A 4 -26.44 27.89 11.56
C PHE A 4 -26.15 28.54 12.92
N GLY A 5 -26.97 28.25 13.93
CA GLY A 5 -26.95 28.94 15.24
C GLY A 5 -25.58 28.91 15.94
N TYR A 6 -24.70 28.01 15.51
CA TYR A 6 -23.32 27.88 15.97
C TYR A 6 -22.53 29.18 15.79
N ARG A 7 -22.65 29.90 14.66
CA ARG A 7 -21.97 31.21 14.52
C ARG A 7 -22.45 32.26 15.52
N ARG A 8 -23.70 32.17 15.97
CA ARG A 8 -24.27 33.12 16.92
C ARG A 8 -23.82 32.84 18.35
N GLU A 9 -23.52 31.58 18.67
CA GLU A 9 -23.06 31.18 20.01
C GLU A 9 -21.57 31.52 20.23
N LEU A 10 -20.79 31.63 19.16
CA LEU A 10 -19.35 31.95 19.21
C LEU A 10 -19.06 33.37 19.74
N SER A 11 -19.98 34.32 19.62
CA SER A 11 -19.79 35.69 20.12
C SER A 11 -19.57 35.75 21.64
N LYS A 12 -19.92 34.68 22.37
CA LYS A 12 -19.66 34.56 23.81
C LYS A 12 -18.18 34.44 24.14
N TYR A 13 -17.38 34.01 23.19
CA TYR A 13 -15.96 33.72 23.35
C TYR A 13 -15.06 34.78 22.70
N GLU A 14 -15.63 35.73 21.96
CA GLU A 14 -14.89 36.77 21.21
C GLU A 14 -14.16 37.77 22.12
N ASP A 15 -14.65 37.97 23.34
CA ASP A 15 -14.05 38.87 24.34
C ASP A 15 -13.07 38.16 25.30
N LEU A 16 -12.82 36.84 25.15
CA LEU A 16 -11.83 36.15 25.99
C LEU A 16 -10.41 36.39 25.48
N ASP A 17 -9.49 36.67 26.41
CA ASP A 17 -8.07 36.81 26.12
C ASP A 17 -7.44 35.43 25.85
N GLU A 18 -7.22 35.12 24.57
CA GLU A 18 -6.64 33.84 24.13
C GLU A 18 -5.22 33.63 24.71
N ASP A 19 -4.41 34.68 24.74
CA ASP A 19 -3.04 34.62 25.26
C ASP A 19 -2.99 34.27 26.76
N GLU A 20 -3.94 34.77 27.56
CA GLU A 20 -4.01 34.45 28.99
C GLU A 20 -4.45 32.99 29.19
N LEU A 21 -5.41 32.52 28.40
CA LEU A 21 -5.86 31.12 28.43
C LEU A 21 -4.69 30.19 28.13
N LEU A 22 -3.93 30.45 27.06
CA LEU A 22 -2.78 29.66 26.65
C LEU A 22 -1.65 29.69 27.70
N ALA A 23 -1.43 30.82 28.36
CA ALA A 23 -0.41 30.95 29.40
C ALA A 23 -0.75 30.16 30.68
N SER A 24 -2.02 29.82 30.91
CA SER A 24 -2.46 29.02 32.07
C SER A 24 -2.19 27.53 31.92
N LEU A 25 -2.00 27.05 30.69
CA LEU A 25 -1.70 25.65 30.38
C LEU A 25 -0.24 25.32 30.67
N THR A 26 0.00 24.07 31.05
CA THR A 26 1.36 23.53 31.17
C THR A 26 1.95 23.21 29.80
N ALA A 27 3.27 23.02 29.73
CA ALA A 27 3.96 22.70 28.48
C ALA A 27 3.49 21.37 27.86
N GLU A 28 3.13 20.39 28.70
CA GLU A 28 2.60 19.10 28.23
C GLU A 28 1.18 19.26 27.65
N GLU A 29 0.33 20.04 28.30
CA GLU A 29 -1.03 20.32 27.81
C GLU A 29 -1.02 21.15 26.52
N LEU A 30 -0.09 22.10 26.38
CA LEU A 30 0.09 22.84 25.12
C LEU A 30 0.51 21.92 23.96
N GLN A 31 1.38 20.94 24.22
CA GLN A 31 1.76 19.95 23.22
C GLN A 31 0.60 19.03 22.83
N GLU A 32 -0.24 18.66 23.81
CA GLU A 32 -1.45 17.90 23.53
C GLU A 32 -2.45 18.72 22.70
N LEU A 33 -2.64 20.00 23.04
CA LEU A 33 -3.50 20.91 22.27
C LEU A 33 -3.03 21.06 20.81
N GLU A 34 -1.74 21.27 20.57
CA GLU A 34 -1.16 21.32 19.22
C GLU A 34 -1.43 20.03 18.45
N LYS A 35 -1.29 18.88 19.12
CA LYS A 35 -1.58 17.57 18.52
C LYS A 35 -3.06 17.40 18.19
N GLU A 36 -3.99 17.87 19.02
CA GLU A 36 -5.42 17.82 18.71
C GLU A 36 -5.80 18.76 17.56
N LEU A 37 -5.22 19.96 17.50
CA LEU A 37 -5.49 20.91 16.41
C LEU A 37 -5.09 20.33 15.05
N THR A 38 -3.94 19.65 14.97
CA THR A 38 -3.51 18.99 13.73
C THR A 38 -4.37 17.79 13.32
N ASP A 39 -5.21 17.25 14.21
CA ASP A 39 -6.22 16.23 13.85
C ASP A 39 -7.49 16.86 13.29
N ILE A 40 -7.95 17.93 13.95
CA ILE A 40 -9.24 18.56 13.68
C ILE A 40 -9.17 19.36 12.37
N ASP A 41 -8.04 20.03 12.12
CA ASP A 41 -7.84 20.88 10.96
C ASP A 41 -6.56 20.47 10.20
N PRO A 42 -6.63 19.35 9.45
CA PRO A 42 -5.49 18.90 8.65
C PRO A 42 -5.30 19.80 7.42
N ASP A 43 -4.06 20.19 7.13
CA ASP A 43 -3.67 21.15 6.07
C ASP A 43 -4.50 21.01 4.77
N ASP A 44 -5.19 22.10 4.44
CA ASP A 44 -6.08 22.17 3.30
C ASP A 44 -5.39 22.03 1.94
N ASN A 45 -4.10 22.34 1.89
CA ASN A 45 -3.29 22.25 0.68
C ASN A 45 -2.85 20.81 0.39
N LEU A 46 -2.99 19.88 1.34
CA LEU A 46 -2.66 18.49 1.15
C LEU A 46 -3.84 17.72 0.54
N PRO A 47 -3.58 16.81 -0.42
CA PRO A 47 -4.62 15.90 -0.91
C PRO A 47 -5.12 15.03 0.25
N ILE A 48 -6.39 14.64 0.18
CA ILE A 48 -7.09 14.00 1.31
C ILE A 48 -6.38 12.76 1.89
N GLY A 49 -5.68 12.00 1.05
CA GLY A 49 -4.92 10.83 1.50
C GLY A 49 -3.66 11.16 2.31
N LEU A 50 -3.07 12.35 2.12
CA LEU A 50 -1.88 12.80 2.85
C LEU A 50 -2.22 13.53 4.17
N ARG A 51 -3.50 13.83 4.39
CA ARG A 51 -4.00 14.38 5.66
C ARG A 51 -4.12 13.30 6.74
N GLN A 52 -4.20 12.04 6.32
CA GLN A 52 -4.35 10.92 7.23
C GLN A 52 -3.02 10.63 7.96
N ARG A 53 -3.07 10.54 9.29
CA ARG A 53 -1.90 10.15 10.08
C ARG A 53 -1.49 8.70 9.86
N ASP A 54 -0.21 8.44 10.05
CA ASP A 54 0.35 7.09 10.03
C ASP A 54 -0.25 6.25 11.17
N GLN A 55 -0.97 5.19 10.81
CA GLN A 55 -1.61 4.27 11.76
C GLN A 55 -0.62 3.31 12.43
N THR A 56 0.65 3.33 12.02
CA THR A 56 1.66 2.39 12.52
C THR A 56 2.93 3.14 12.87
N ALA A 57 3.51 2.82 14.03
CA ALA A 57 4.85 3.29 14.41
C ALA A 57 5.98 2.51 13.68
N LYS A 58 5.64 1.58 12.78
CA LYS A 58 6.63 0.84 12.01
C LYS A 58 7.12 1.74 10.89
N THR A 59 8.43 1.85 10.75
CA THR A 59 8.99 2.47 9.54
C THR A 59 8.50 1.69 8.31
N PRO A 60 8.24 2.38 7.18
CA PRO A 60 7.87 1.69 5.95
C PRO A 60 8.90 0.59 5.69
N THR A 61 8.43 -0.61 5.35
CA THR A 61 9.26 -1.82 5.23
C THR A 61 10.24 -1.75 4.02
N GLY A 62 10.42 -0.57 3.44
CA GLY A 62 11.18 -0.33 2.23
C GLY A 62 10.33 -0.59 0.98
N THR A 63 10.95 -0.37 -0.18
CA THR A 63 10.31 -0.67 -1.47
C THR A 63 10.28 -2.18 -1.71
N PHE A 64 9.23 -2.65 -2.37
CA PHE A 64 9.14 -4.04 -2.79
C PHE A 64 10.26 -4.37 -3.79
N SER A 65 11.08 -5.37 -3.48
CA SER A 65 12.09 -5.92 -4.40
C SER A 65 11.75 -7.35 -4.76
N ARG A 66 11.42 -7.58 -6.03
CA ARG A 66 11.13 -8.91 -6.56
C ARG A 66 12.32 -9.85 -6.41
N GLU A 67 13.54 -9.36 -6.66
CA GLU A 67 14.76 -10.16 -6.53
C GLU A 67 14.99 -10.62 -5.09
N ALA A 68 14.74 -9.74 -4.12
CA ALA A 68 14.83 -10.09 -2.70
C ALA A 68 13.79 -11.15 -2.32
N LEU A 69 12.57 -11.05 -2.83
CA LEU A 69 11.52 -12.04 -2.60
C LEU A 69 11.89 -13.41 -3.20
N MET A 70 12.35 -13.44 -4.46
CA MET A 70 12.75 -14.70 -5.11
C MET A 70 13.91 -15.36 -4.37
N LYS A 71 14.93 -14.58 -3.98
CA LYS A 71 16.06 -15.07 -3.20
C LYS A 71 15.63 -15.58 -1.82
N TYR A 72 14.67 -14.92 -1.17
CA TYR A 72 14.10 -15.39 0.09
C TYR A 72 13.44 -16.76 -0.09
N TRP A 73 12.59 -16.93 -1.11
CA TRP A 73 11.97 -18.23 -1.41
C TRP A 73 12.96 -19.31 -1.76
N GLU A 74 13.94 -19.04 -2.63
CA GLU A 74 15.01 -20.00 -2.96
C GLU A 74 15.76 -20.46 -1.70
N ASN A 75 16.03 -19.55 -0.77
CA ASN A 75 16.69 -19.88 0.49
C ASN A 75 15.79 -20.64 1.45
N GLU A 76 14.52 -20.25 1.61
CA GLU A 76 13.56 -20.92 2.48
C GLU A 76 13.28 -22.35 1.99
N THR A 77 13.07 -22.54 0.69
CA THR A 77 12.89 -23.88 0.10
C THR A 77 14.14 -24.74 0.27
N ARG A 78 15.33 -24.17 0.05
CA ARG A 78 16.60 -24.89 0.29
C ARG A 78 16.74 -25.29 1.76
N LYS A 79 16.41 -24.39 2.68
CA LYS A 79 16.48 -24.62 4.12
C LYS A 79 15.52 -25.74 4.56
N LEU A 80 14.27 -25.75 4.07
CA LEU A 80 13.31 -26.83 4.36
C LEU A 80 13.82 -28.20 3.88
N LEU A 81 14.41 -28.28 2.68
CA LEU A 81 15.00 -29.52 2.17
C LEU A 81 16.23 -29.96 2.98
N GLU A 82 17.01 -29.02 3.49
CA GLU A 82 18.16 -29.31 4.35
C GLU A 82 17.71 -29.79 5.74
N GLU A 83 16.67 -29.17 6.32
CA GLU A 83 16.06 -29.60 7.59
C GLU A 83 15.52 -31.03 7.47
N GLU A 84 14.80 -31.38 6.39
CA GLU A 84 14.33 -32.75 6.14
C GLU A 84 15.49 -33.76 6.00
N ARG A 85 16.57 -33.37 5.29
CA ARG A 85 17.77 -34.19 5.16
C ARG A 85 18.48 -34.42 6.50
N ILE A 86 18.55 -33.41 7.35
CA ILE A 86 19.19 -33.51 8.66
C ILE A 86 18.32 -34.36 9.60
N GLU A 87 16.99 -34.20 9.55
CA GLU A 87 16.05 -35.00 10.33
C GLU A 87 16.06 -36.49 9.92
N SER A 88 16.22 -36.77 8.62
CA SER A 88 16.37 -38.13 8.09
C SER A 88 17.73 -38.77 8.35
N THR A 89 18.78 -37.97 8.64
CA THR A 89 20.12 -38.46 9.00
C THR A 89 20.41 -38.46 10.49
N SER A 90 19.40 -38.21 11.34
CA SER A 90 19.45 -38.54 12.77
C SER A 90 19.86 -40.02 12.91
N PRO A 91 20.89 -40.37 13.72
CA PRO A 91 21.57 -41.66 13.65
C PRO A 91 20.68 -42.77 14.23
N ARG A 92 19.72 -43.20 13.42
CA ARG A 92 18.98 -44.43 13.63
C ARG A 92 19.81 -45.54 13.02
N GLN A 93 20.67 -46.08 13.87
CA GLN A 93 21.28 -47.41 13.83
C GLN A 93 21.81 -47.85 12.46
N LYS A 94 23.15 -47.89 12.39
CA LYS A 94 23.92 -48.57 11.34
C LYS A 94 23.32 -49.95 11.07
N ASP A 95 22.66 -50.11 9.94
CA ASP A 95 22.59 -51.40 9.26
C ASP A 95 23.09 -51.16 7.84
N GLU A 96 24.21 -51.82 7.55
CA GLU A 96 24.88 -51.80 6.26
C GLU A 96 24.07 -52.54 5.21
N ASP A 97 24.31 -52.17 3.95
CA ASP A 97 24.00 -52.92 2.73
C ASP A 97 22.62 -52.66 2.10
N SER A 98 22.62 -51.80 1.06
CA SER A 98 21.98 -52.04 -0.23
C SER A 98 22.25 -50.84 -1.15
N ARG A 99 23.25 -51.02 -2.01
CA ARG A 99 23.61 -50.11 -3.09
C ARG A 99 22.71 -50.39 -4.27
N GLU A 100 21.72 -49.53 -4.51
CA GLU A 100 21.01 -49.47 -5.79
C GLU A 100 21.00 -48.01 -6.25
N GLU A 101 21.73 -47.77 -7.34
CA GLU A 101 21.79 -46.50 -8.04
C GLU A 101 20.48 -46.36 -8.83
N GLU A 102 19.56 -45.52 -8.35
CA GLU A 102 18.36 -45.15 -9.11
C GLU A 102 18.74 -44.10 -10.17
N GLU A 103 18.87 -44.57 -11.40
CA GLU A 103 19.06 -43.76 -12.61
C GLU A 103 17.86 -42.82 -12.82
N CYS A 104 18.09 -41.51 -12.75
CA CYS A 104 17.10 -40.51 -13.14
C CYS A 104 16.93 -40.53 -14.66
N MET A 105 15.92 -41.26 -15.15
CA MET A 105 15.47 -41.22 -16.54
C MET A 105 14.87 -39.85 -16.84
N THR A 106 15.62 -39.00 -17.55
CA THR A 106 15.08 -37.79 -18.19
C THR A 106 14.79 -38.09 -19.65
N GLU A 107 13.63 -38.68 -19.92
CA GLU A 107 13.12 -38.75 -21.29
C GLU A 107 12.60 -37.38 -21.72
N SER A 108 13.38 -36.77 -22.62
CA SER A 108 12.98 -35.64 -23.43
C SER A 108 12.04 -36.14 -24.52
N ASP A 109 10.79 -35.66 -24.53
CA ASP A 109 9.96 -35.72 -25.72
C ASP A 109 9.61 -34.32 -26.18
N ASN A 110 9.95 -34.09 -27.45
CA ASN A 110 9.87 -32.85 -28.18
C ASN A 110 8.69 -32.96 -29.18
N GLU A 111 7.84 -31.93 -29.14
CA GLU A 111 6.95 -31.40 -30.20
C GLU A 111 5.58 -32.05 -30.41
N GLU A 112 4.52 -31.24 -30.32
CA GLU A 112 3.71 -30.92 -31.51
C GLU A 112 2.90 -29.62 -31.32
N SER A 113 2.88 -28.82 -32.39
CA SER A 113 2.23 -27.53 -32.59
C SER A 113 0.70 -27.58 -32.63
N GLY A 114 0.04 -26.48 -32.24
CA GLY A 114 -1.35 -26.18 -32.59
C GLY A 114 -1.74 -24.76 -32.16
N ASP A 115 -1.87 -23.88 -33.16
CA ASP A 115 -2.41 -22.50 -33.15
C ASP A 115 -3.77 -22.46 -32.41
N GLU A 116 -4.16 -21.39 -31.71
CA GLU A 116 -4.94 -20.29 -32.31
C GLU A 116 -5.03 -19.10 -31.33
N LYS A 117 -4.89 -17.90 -31.90
CA LYS A 117 -5.07 -16.57 -31.31
C LYS A 117 -6.55 -16.36 -30.94
N ASP A 118 -6.84 -15.79 -29.77
CA ASP A 118 -8.03 -14.94 -29.51
C ASP A 118 -8.06 -14.46 -28.03
N GLU A 119 -7.09 -13.68 -27.58
CA GLU A 119 -7.14 -13.00 -26.27
C GLU A 119 -6.54 -11.57 -26.29
N ALA A 120 -6.07 -11.11 -27.47
CA ALA A 120 -5.44 -9.79 -27.62
C ALA A 120 -6.45 -8.69 -27.98
N GLU A 121 -7.53 -9.01 -28.71
CA GLU A 121 -8.51 -8.02 -29.19
C GLU A 121 -9.39 -7.43 -28.07
N GLU A 122 -9.70 -8.21 -27.03
CA GLU A 122 -10.54 -7.73 -25.91
C GLU A 122 -9.78 -6.74 -25.02
N ARG A 123 -8.46 -6.90 -24.90
CA ARG A 123 -7.61 -6.02 -24.08
C ARG A 123 -7.38 -4.66 -24.74
N GLU A 124 -7.31 -4.63 -26.07
CA GLU A 124 -7.20 -3.37 -26.83
C GLU A 124 -8.48 -2.53 -26.74
N LYS A 125 -9.66 -3.17 -26.82
CA LYS A 125 -10.96 -2.48 -26.65
C LYS A 125 -11.11 -1.87 -25.25
N ASP A 126 -10.72 -2.62 -24.21
CA ASP A 126 -10.82 -2.18 -22.81
C ASP A 126 -9.90 -0.97 -22.52
N THR A 127 -8.71 -0.96 -23.14
CA THR A 127 -7.75 0.15 -23.03
C THR A 127 -8.25 1.40 -23.78
N GLN A 128 -8.90 1.20 -24.93
CA GLN A 128 -9.43 2.29 -25.74
C GLN A 128 -10.63 2.98 -25.09
N ILE A 129 -11.52 2.22 -24.43
CA ILE A 129 -12.62 2.75 -23.63
C ILE A 129 -12.12 3.57 -22.44
N TYR A 130 -11.07 3.12 -21.75
CA TYR A 130 -10.51 3.86 -20.61
C TYR A 130 -9.90 5.21 -21.03
N CYS A 131 -9.26 5.27 -22.21
CA CYS A 131 -8.71 6.52 -22.74
C CYS A 131 -9.80 7.51 -23.21
N GLU A 132 -10.87 7.05 -23.88
CA GLU A 132 -11.97 7.92 -24.31
C GLU A 132 -12.74 8.52 -23.10
N VAL A 133 -12.88 7.78 -22.00
CA VAL A 133 -13.55 8.25 -20.78
C VAL A 133 -12.73 9.30 -20.00
N GLU A 134 -11.40 9.29 -20.11
CA GLU A 134 -10.52 10.32 -19.54
C GLU A 134 -10.55 11.61 -20.38
N GLU A 135 -10.55 11.50 -21.72
CA GLU A 135 -10.64 12.67 -22.61
C GLU A 135 -11.98 13.42 -22.49
N ASP A 136 -13.10 12.70 -22.33
CA ASP A 136 -14.43 13.31 -22.10
C ASP A 136 -14.52 14.05 -20.74
N GLN A 137 -13.75 13.60 -19.74
CA GLN A 137 -13.72 14.22 -18.40
C GLN A 137 -12.86 15.50 -18.36
N GLU A 138 -11.78 15.55 -19.17
CA GLU A 138 -10.93 16.73 -19.30
C GLU A 138 -11.66 17.85 -20.08
N GLU A 139 -12.38 17.52 -21.16
CA GLU A 139 -13.18 18.48 -21.95
C GLU A 139 -14.36 19.09 -21.17
N GLU A 140 -14.97 18.35 -20.23
CA GLU A 140 -16.03 18.88 -19.35
C GLU A 140 -15.48 19.89 -18.31
N SER A 141 -14.20 19.75 -17.93
CA SER A 141 -13.53 20.63 -16.96
C SER A 141 -13.01 21.94 -17.56
N GLU A 142 -12.76 21.99 -18.88
CA GLU A 142 -12.26 23.18 -19.57
C GLU A 142 -13.40 24.13 -20.03
N ALA A 143 -14.66 23.68 -19.99
CA ALA A 143 -15.83 24.46 -20.43
C ALA A 143 -16.45 25.38 -19.35
N GLU A 144 -16.02 25.32 -18.09
CA GLU A 144 -16.49 26.20 -17.01
C GLU A 144 -15.46 27.29 -16.65
N GLU A 145 -15.08 28.13 -17.62
CA GLU A 145 -14.64 29.50 -17.29
C GLU A 145 -15.84 30.47 -17.31
N PRO A 146 -16.32 30.96 -16.16
CA PRO A 146 -17.11 32.18 -16.16
C PRO A 146 -16.19 33.42 -16.11
N VAL A 147 -16.13 34.05 -17.28
CA VAL A 147 -15.90 35.45 -17.61
C VAL A 147 -16.09 36.45 -16.45
N THR A 148 -15.09 37.33 -16.34
CA THR A 148 -14.92 38.60 -15.59
C THR A 148 -16.16 39.46 -15.29
N GLU A 149 -16.15 40.21 -14.17
CA GLU A 149 -16.15 41.70 -14.14
C GLU A 149 -15.67 42.24 -12.77
#